data_AF-A0A1W2LR04-F1
#
_entry.id   AF-A0A1W2LR04-F1
#
_cell.length_a   1.000
_cell.length_b   1.000
_cell.length_c   1.000
_cell.angle_alpha   90.00
_cell.angle_beta   90.00
_cell.angle_gamma   90.00
#
_symmetry.space_group_name_H-M   'P 1'
#
loop_
_entity.id
_entity.type
_entity.pdbx_description
1 polymer ?
#
loop_
_entity_poly.entity_id
_entity_poly.type
_entity_poly.pdbx_seq_one_letter_code
_entity_poly.pdbx_strand_id
1 'polypeptide(L)'
;MNATIKRHAVTAVVAVAAVAITAAWLLNRDVRPTTVEGWAWPNAAGNTIWLTESSEGGSNGDGFILSGARWVGPDNVWRDGSSGPTCVGTDTTVATQVQLGVVDVRTDGMSWRHAVWLRCL
;
A
#
# COMPACT_ATOMS: atom_id res chain seq x y z
N MET A 1 7.52 -51.02 -17.67
CA MET A 1 7.10 -49.60 -17.81
C MET A 1 8.09 -48.91 -18.74
N ASN A 2 7.62 -48.33 -19.85
CA ASN A 2 8.46 -47.81 -20.95
C ASN A 2 9.28 -46.58 -20.50
N ALA A 3 10.57 -46.50 -20.87
CA ALA A 3 11.49 -45.45 -20.45
C ALA A 3 11.01 -44.05 -20.86
N THR A 4 10.33 -43.95 -21.99
CA THR A 4 9.72 -42.71 -22.50
C THR A 4 8.59 -42.20 -21.59
N ILE A 5 7.75 -43.12 -21.08
CA ILE A 5 6.64 -42.79 -20.17
C ILE A 5 7.18 -42.28 -18.83
N LYS A 6 8.25 -42.89 -18.30
CA LYS A 6 8.94 -42.39 -17.10
C LYS A 6 9.46 -40.97 -17.31
N ARG A 7 10.06 -40.68 -18.46
CA ARG A 7 10.65 -39.37 -18.75
C ARG A 7 9.59 -38.27 -18.78
N HIS A 8 8.47 -38.49 -19.47
CA HIS A 8 7.36 -37.52 -19.51
C HIS A 8 6.69 -37.33 -18.15
N ALA A 9 6.51 -38.40 -17.37
CA ALA A 9 5.98 -38.30 -16.02
C ALA A 9 6.87 -37.44 -15.12
N VAL A 10 8.19 -37.64 -15.19
CA VAL A 10 9.16 -36.81 -14.44
C VAL A 10 9.10 -35.35 -14.87
N THR A 11 9.07 -35.08 -16.19
CA THR A 11 8.99 -33.69 -16.69
C THR A 11 7.71 -32.99 -16.25
N ALA A 12 6.57 -33.68 -16.27
CA ALA A 12 5.29 -33.14 -15.82
C ALA A 12 5.31 -32.79 -14.33
N VAL A 13 5.86 -33.67 -13.48
CA VAL A 13 5.98 -33.43 -12.04
C VAL A 13 6.87 -32.22 -11.76
N VAL A 14 8.01 -32.10 -12.45
CA VAL A 14 8.92 -30.95 -12.30
C VAL A 14 8.24 -29.65 -12.73
N ALA A 15 7.49 -29.65 -13.84
CA ALA A 15 6.78 -28.48 -14.31
C ALA A 15 5.71 -28.01 -13.32
N VAL A 16 4.90 -28.95 -12.79
CA VAL A 16 3.87 -28.64 -11.78
C VAL A 16 4.50 -28.13 -10.49
N ALA A 17 5.58 -28.75 -10.03
CA ALA A 17 6.30 -28.30 -8.84
C ALA A 17 6.87 -26.88 -9.01
N ALA A 18 7.45 -26.57 -10.17
CA ALA A 18 7.98 -25.25 -10.46
C ALA A 18 6.87 -24.18 -10.40
N VAL A 19 5.72 -24.43 -11.05
CA VAL A 19 4.58 -23.51 -11.02
C VAL A 19 4.06 -23.32 -9.59
N ALA A 20 3.92 -24.40 -8.82
CA ALA A 20 3.45 -24.33 -7.44
C ALA A 20 4.39 -23.52 -6.54
N ILE A 21 5.70 -23.71 -6.68
CA ILE A 21 6.71 -22.95 -5.92
C ILE A 21 6.65 -21.47 -6.30
N THR A 22 6.60 -21.13 -7.59
CA THR A 22 6.53 -19.74 -8.03
C THR A 22 5.24 -19.06 -7.58
N ALA A 23 4.09 -19.74 -7.69
CA ALA A 23 2.81 -19.21 -7.23
C ALA A 23 2.80 -18.99 -5.71
N ALA A 24 3.27 -19.97 -4.93
CA ALA A 24 3.39 -19.84 -3.49
C ALA A 24 4.32 -18.69 -3.10
N TRP A 25 5.44 -18.52 -3.79
CA TRP A 25 6.36 -17.41 -3.53
C TRP A 25 5.77 -16.05 -3.88
N LEU A 26 5.01 -15.94 -4.98
CA LEU A 26 4.31 -14.71 -5.37
C LEU A 26 3.21 -14.33 -4.36
N LEU A 27 2.45 -15.31 -3.88
CA LEU A 27 1.37 -15.11 -2.92
C LEU A 27 1.88 -14.83 -1.50
N ASN A 28 3.02 -15.42 -1.12
CA ASN A 28 3.65 -15.21 0.19
C ASN A 28 4.71 -14.09 0.18
N ARG A 29 4.72 -13.19 -0.81
CA ARG A 29 5.54 -11.98 -0.70
C ARG A 29 4.95 -11.14 0.43
N ASP A 30 5.55 -11.29 1.60
CA ASP A 30 5.20 -10.57 2.83
C ASP A 30 5.62 -9.10 2.64
N VAL A 31 4.78 -8.31 1.95
CA VAL A 31 4.97 -6.87 1.80
C VAL A 31 4.56 -6.24 3.13
N ARG A 32 5.50 -6.22 4.06
CA ARG A 32 5.30 -5.57 5.36
C ARG A 32 5.28 -4.06 5.15
N PRO A 33 4.16 -3.38 5.46
CA PRO A 33 4.13 -1.93 5.40
C PRO A 33 5.19 -1.38 6.37
N THR A 34 5.95 -0.40 5.92
CA THR A 34 6.78 0.39 6.83
C THR A 34 5.91 1.40 7.55
N THR A 35 6.26 1.71 8.79
CA THR A 35 5.51 2.69 9.58
C THR A 35 6.21 4.03 9.51
N VAL A 36 5.47 5.08 9.18
CA VAL A 36 5.94 6.48 9.23
C VAL A 36 4.97 7.31 10.05
N GLU A 37 5.52 8.19 10.89
CA GLU A 37 4.76 9.10 11.73
C GLU A 37 4.98 10.53 11.27
N GLY A 38 3.95 11.36 11.44
CA GLY A 38 4.04 12.77 11.13
C GLY A 38 2.69 13.47 11.20
N TRP A 39 2.68 14.71 10.75
CA TRP A 39 1.51 15.55 10.63
C TRP A 39 0.93 15.39 9.24
N ALA A 40 -0.23 14.75 9.17
CA ALA A 40 -0.95 14.57 7.92
C ALA A 40 -1.74 15.83 7.57
N TRP A 41 -1.47 16.31 6.36
CA TRP A 41 -2.20 17.36 5.70
C TRP A 41 -3.10 16.77 4.63
N PRO A 42 -4.42 16.97 4.78
CA PRO A 42 -5.39 16.57 3.78
C PRO A 42 -5.23 17.39 2.49
N ASN A 43 -5.30 16.74 1.33
CA ASN A 43 -5.39 17.45 0.04
C ASN A 43 -6.85 17.73 -0.36
N ALA A 44 -7.08 18.79 -1.14
CA ALA A 44 -8.44 19.18 -1.55
C ALA A 44 -9.16 18.12 -2.42
N ALA A 45 -8.40 17.27 -3.11
CA ALA A 45 -8.95 16.22 -3.97
C ALA A 45 -9.28 14.91 -3.21
N GLY A 46 -8.93 14.81 -1.93
CA GLY A 46 -9.16 13.64 -1.09
C GLY A 46 -8.39 12.37 -1.51
N ASN A 47 -7.45 12.42 -2.44
CA ASN A 47 -6.78 11.24 -3.02
C ASN A 47 -5.32 11.09 -2.60
N THR A 48 -4.73 12.11 -1.98
CA THR A 48 -3.38 12.07 -1.44
C THR A 48 -3.33 12.67 -0.05
N ILE A 49 -2.36 12.22 0.74
CA ILE A 49 -2.04 12.78 2.05
C ILE A 49 -0.60 13.29 2.00
N TRP A 50 -0.39 14.50 2.51
CA TRP A 50 0.94 15.09 2.62
C TRP A 50 1.39 14.96 4.07
N LEU A 51 2.45 14.20 4.33
CA LEU A 51 2.94 13.96 5.68
C LEU A 51 4.17 14.83 5.94
N THR A 52 4.11 15.67 6.97
CA THR A 52 5.20 16.55 7.37
C THR A 52 5.72 16.21 8.76
N GLU A 53 6.95 16.61 9.05
CA GLU A 53 7.52 16.48 10.41
C GLU A 53 6.90 17.48 11.42
N SER A 54 6.34 18.60 10.95
CA SER A 54 5.73 19.64 11.78
C SER A 54 4.33 20.04 11.31
N SER A 55 3.54 20.59 12.23
CA SER A 55 2.18 21.09 11.99
C SER A 55 2.13 22.51 11.41
N GLU A 56 3.28 23.13 11.11
CA GLU A 56 3.34 24.55 10.69
C GLU A 56 3.18 24.76 9.17
N GLY A 57 2.96 23.69 8.40
CA GLY A 57 2.52 23.76 7.00
C GLY A 57 3.57 24.22 5.98
N GLY A 58 4.81 24.43 6.40
CA GLY A 58 5.91 24.92 5.56
C GLY A 58 7.08 23.95 5.39
N SER A 59 7.02 22.73 5.92
CA SER A 59 8.12 21.77 5.81
C SER A 59 8.02 20.89 4.57
N ASN A 60 9.18 20.41 4.11
CA ASN A 60 9.26 19.41 3.05
C ASN A 60 8.66 18.10 3.59
N GLY A 61 7.45 17.78 3.13
CA GLY A 61 6.77 16.52 3.45
C GLY A 61 6.90 15.48 2.35
N ASP A 62 6.39 14.29 2.64
CA ASP A 62 6.22 13.21 1.67
C ASP A 62 4.75 13.11 1.26
N GLY A 63 4.51 12.98 -0.04
CA GLY A 63 3.17 12.71 -0.57
C GLY A 63 2.91 11.22 -0.68
N PHE A 64 1.78 10.76 -0.16
CA PHE A 64 1.34 9.36 -0.26
C PHE A 64 0.02 9.26 -1.01
N ILE A 65 -0.05 8.27 -1.91
CA ILE A 65 -1.27 7.94 -2.65
C ILE A 65 -2.16 7.08 -1.75
N LEU A 66 -3.46 7.41 -1.70
CA LEU A 66 -4.43 6.70 -0.86
C LEU A 66 -5.22 5.63 -1.63
N SER A 67 -5.09 5.55 -2.95
CA SER A 67 -5.80 4.55 -3.75
C SER A 67 -5.48 3.13 -3.30
N GLY A 68 -6.52 2.33 -3.07
CA GLY A 68 -6.42 0.98 -2.52
C GLY A 68 -6.32 0.89 -0.98
N ALA A 69 -6.25 2.02 -0.27
CA ALA A 69 -6.36 2.05 1.17
C ALA A 69 -7.74 1.54 1.63
N ARG A 70 -7.78 0.70 2.67
CA ARG A 70 -9.06 0.14 3.17
C ARG A 70 -10.06 1.18 3.70
N TRP A 71 -9.63 2.42 3.92
CA TRP A 71 -10.46 3.51 4.46
C TRP A 71 -10.85 4.56 3.41
N VAL A 72 -10.39 4.44 2.17
CA VAL A 72 -10.90 5.27 1.08
C VAL A 72 -12.16 4.66 0.50
N GLY A 73 -13.03 5.51 -0.05
CA GLY A 73 -14.22 5.07 -0.74
C GLY A 73 -13.92 4.28 -2.03
N PRO A 74 -14.94 3.71 -2.68
CA PRO A 74 -14.81 3.01 -3.96
C PRO A 74 -14.25 3.88 -5.10
N ASP A 75 -14.37 5.19 -4.97
CA ASP A 75 -13.82 6.22 -5.86
C ASP A 75 -12.34 6.52 -5.60
N ASN A 76 -11.69 5.82 -4.65
CA ASN A 76 -10.34 6.07 -4.16
C ASN A 76 -10.15 7.44 -3.51
N VAL A 77 -11.23 8.04 -3.01
CA VAL A 77 -11.22 9.33 -2.34
C VAL A 77 -11.51 9.09 -0.85
N TRP A 78 -10.69 9.68 0.02
CA TRP A 78 -10.97 9.76 1.44
C TRP A 78 -11.97 10.91 1.70
N ARG A 79 -12.90 10.66 2.62
CA ARG A 79 -13.93 11.64 3.03
C ARG A 79 -13.77 11.90 4.53
N ASP A 80 -14.34 12.99 5.02
CA ASP A 80 -14.27 13.28 6.46
C ASP A 80 -14.75 12.05 7.24
N GLY A 81 -14.15 11.83 8.42
CA GLY A 81 -14.33 10.63 9.23
C GLY A 81 -15.77 10.36 9.71
N SER A 82 -16.79 11.05 9.20
CA SER A 82 -18.21 10.74 9.44
C SER A 82 -18.62 9.33 9.02
N SER A 83 -17.85 8.67 8.13
CA SER A 83 -18.17 7.34 7.60
C SER A 83 -17.00 6.34 7.59
N GLY A 84 -15.85 6.68 8.17
CA GLY A 84 -14.65 5.83 8.09
C GLY A 84 -13.62 6.05 9.20
N PRO A 85 -12.57 5.21 9.28
CA PRO A 85 -11.63 5.17 10.41
C PRO A 85 -10.58 6.30 10.41
N THR A 86 -10.82 7.41 9.71
CA THR A 86 -9.81 8.46 9.45
C THR A 86 -10.14 9.72 10.26
N CYS A 87 -9.18 10.18 11.07
CA CYS A 87 -9.25 11.43 11.81
C CYS A 87 -8.77 12.65 11.01
N VAL A 88 -8.20 12.45 9.82
CA VAL A 88 -7.49 13.51 9.06
C VAL A 88 -8.45 14.53 8.41
N GLY A 89 -9.76 14.46 8.69
CA GLY A 89 -10.74 15.47 8.26
C GLY A 89 -10.79 15.62 6.73
N THR A 90 -11.35 16.70 6.17
CA THR A 90 -11.14 17.13 4.76
C THR A 90 -10.64 18.57 4.68
N ASP A 91 -10.41 19.18 5.84
CA ASP A 91 -10.00 20.56 5.96
C ASP A 91 -8.51 20.69 5.69
N THR A 92 -8.18 21.19 4.49
CA THR A 92 -6.80 21.42 4.03
C THR A 92 -6.00 22.41 4.88
N THR A 93 -6.63 23.05 5.86
CA THR A 93 -5.98 23.97 6.80
C THR A 93 -5.60 23.32 8.12
N VAL A 94 -6.02 22.08 8.36
CA VAL A 94 -5.81 21.36 9.63
C VAL A 94 -4.83 20.22 9.44
N ALA A 95 -3.75 20.24 10.22
CA ALA A 95 -2.82 19.13 10.33
C ALA A 95 -3.27 18.18 11.44
N THR A 96 -3.23 16.87 11.18
CA THR A 96 -3.55 15.84 12.17
C THR A 96 -2.36 14.92 12.39
N GLN A 97 -1.94 14.69 13.64
CA GLN A 97 -0.85 13.78 13.92
C GLN A 97 -1.29 12.33 13.71
N VAL A 98 -0.54 11.62 12.86
CA VAL A 98 -0.87 10.24 12.48
C VAL A 98 0.35 9.36 12.38
N GLN A 99 0.07 8.08 12.39
CA GLN A 99 0.96 7.00 12.00
C GLN A 99 0.36 6.33 10.76
N LEU A 100 1.15 6.25 9.68
CA LEU A 100 0.77 5.59 8.43
C LEU A 100 1.56 4.30 8.24
N GLY A 101 0.86 3.26 7.82
CA GLY A 101 1.49 2.11 7.18
C GLY A 101 1.64 2.38 5.70
N VAL A 102 2.87 2.32 5.19
CA VAL A 102 3.17 2.65 3.80
C VAL A 102 3.85 1.49 3.09
N VAL A 103 3.54 1.34 1.82
CA VAL A 103 4.12 0.34 0.93
C VAL A 103 4.73 1.06 -0.25
N ASP A 104 6.01 0.80 -0.51
CA ASP A 104 6.68 1.28 -1.71
C ASP A 104 6.39 0.32 -2.87
N VAL A 105 5.62 0.78 -3.84
CA VAL A 105 5.33 0.04 -5.06
C VAL A 105 6.36 0.45 -6.11
N ARG A 106 7.11 -0.54 -6.62
CA ARG A 106 8.10 -0.35 -7.69
C ARG A 106 7.66 -1.10 -8.94
N THR A 107 7.49 -0.41 -10.06
CA THR A 107 7.14 -0.98 -11.36
C THR A 107 7.80 -0.18 -12.48
N ASP A 108 8.44 -0.87 -13.44
CA ASP A 108 8.98 -0.27 -14.67
C ASP A 108 9.77 1.04 -14.49
N GLY A 109 10.67 1.07 -13.50
CA GLY A 109 11.53 2.23 -13.21
C GLY A 109 10.86 3.36 -12.44
N MET A 110 9.58 3.22 -12.08
CA MET A 110 8.82 4.18 -11.29
C MET A 110 8.55 3.63 -9.88
N SER A 111 8.59 4.52 -8.88
CA SER A 111 8.30 4.17 -7.49
C SER A 111 7.31 5.13 -6.86
N TRP A 112 6.26 4.59 -6.25
CA TRP A 112 5.23 5.36 -5.55
C TRP A 112 5.02 4.80 -4.14
N ARG A 113 4.71 5.69 -3.20
CA ARG A 113 4.42 5.31 -1.81
C ARG A 113 2.91 5.30 -1.59
N HIS A 114 2.35 4.14 -1.31
CA HIS A 114 0.93 3.96 -1.01
C HIS A 114 0.73 3.87 0.49
N ALA A 115 -0.24 4.61 1.03
CA ALA A 115 -0.70 4.39 2.40
C ALA A 115 -1.71 3.24 2.42
N VAL A 116 -1.52 2.26 3.31
CA VAL A 116 -2.33 1.02 3.41
C VAL A 116 -3.00 0.81 4.78
N TRP A 117 -2.63 1.57 5.80
CA TRP A 117 -3.43 1.82 7.01
C TRP A 117 -3.09 3.20 7.60
N LEU A 118 -4.00 3.74 8.40
CA LEU A 118 -3.82 5.00 9.12
C LEU A 118 -4.26 4.82 10.57
N ARG A 119 -3.50 5.40 11.50
CA ARG A 119 -3.82 5.50 12.92
C ARG A 119 -3.57 6.94 13.39
N CYS A 120 -4.48 7.44 14.20
CA CYS A 120 -4.40 8.76 14.81
C CYS A 120 -3.60 8.68 16.11
N LEU A 121 -2.82 9.72 16.39
CA LEU A 121 -2.02 9.86 17.61
C LEU A 121 -2.61 10.92 18.53
#